data_AF-A0A2U3EBC8-F1
#
_entry.id   AF-A0A2U3EBC8-F1
#
_cell.length_a   1.000
_cell.length_b   1.000
_cell.length_c   1.000
_cell.angle_alpha   90.00
_cell.angle_beta   90.00
_cell.angle_gamma   90.00
#
_symmetry.space_group_name_H-M   'P 1'
#
loop_
_entity.id
_entity.type
_entity.pdbx_description
1 polymer ?
#
loop_
_entity_poly.entity_id
_entity_poly.type
_entity_poly.pdbx_seq_one_letter_code
_entity_poly.pdbx_strand_id
1 'polypeptide(L)'
;MPRLRVPWQPRAQRMAETEIPLPQPIKRSDNVACRFDSVFDRECRDAGTSSGADAWQHPLRQGGQHPPSHFGTSRTAWRFMPLTPFNVTSDETESPLSTQTVDTLLKPLSLTAQQCRMALPDCAAACIGTALAGGICANQTCTCTSEAFQSNVTACVTKACTVLEALATRNFTATSCGEPVRDRTKELATITIALAVLVLVFVAARLGYKLFARISFGLDDWFIIASVVATTPSIFVNVFGTTANGLGRDIWTLSHDDITDTLKFFWAVCVLYFLETALTKLSIICFYIHIFPSAKVRRVLWITFGVTVAWGVAFVVCGIFQCRPISFFWTHWDGLHEGHCVEPNAIAWSNAITNIAFDLWILAIPLSQLRGLQLHWKKKAGVAIMFCLGTFVTVVSILRLQALVYFASTTNITWNFYDTSRWSTVEICLGIVCTCLPTTRLLLVRLFPSLGGTSQRRPSTYHFQDIEADRHGGHKGGVVVAARSSTSERE
;
A
#
# COMPACT_ATOMS: atom_id res chain seq x y z
N MET A 1 -60.87 8.62 22.31
CA MET A 1 -60.77 7.64 23.42
C MET A 1 -61.58 6.42 23.02
N PRO A 2 -61.06 5.19 23.15
CA PRO A 2 -60.95 4.56 24.47
C PRO A 2 -59.56 3.98 24.80
N ARG A 3 -59.31 3.87 26.10
CA ARG A 3 -58.18 3.20 26.76
C ARG A 3 -58.54 1.74 27.09
N LEU A 4 -57.49 0.97 27.41
CA LEU A 4 -57.37 -0.20 28.31
C LEU A 4 -57.00 -1.50 27.57
N ARG A 5 -55.74 -1.98 27.71
CA ARG A 5 -55.20 -2.94 28.73
C ARG A 5 -55.61 -4.38 28.34
N VAL A 6 -54.78 -5.42 28.16
CA VAL A 6 -53.55 -5.99 28.79
C VAL A 6 -53.07 -7.16 27.87
N PRO A 7 -52.17 -8.13 28.21
CA PRO A 7 -50.87 -8.14 28.91
C PRO A 7 -49.74 -8.89 28.14
N TRP A 8 -48.53 -8.76 28.69
CA TRP A 8 -47.37 -9.62 28.49
C TRP A 8 -47.56 -11.07 28.97
N GLN A 9 -46.92 -12.02 28.26
CA GLN A 9 -46.47 -13.30 28.82
C GLN A 9 -45.28 -13.86 28.00
N PRO A 10 -44.09 -14.06 28.61
CA PRO A 10 -43.10 -14.99 28.12
C PRO A 10 -43.05 -16.23 29.02
N ARG A 11 -43.04 -17.41 28.40
CA ARG A 11 -42.84 -18.70 29.07
C ARG A 11 -41.34 -18.91 29.29
N ALA A 12 -40.95 -19.04 30.56
CA ALA A 12 -39.62 -19.44 31.00
C ALA A 12 -39.47 -20.97 31.02
N GLN A 13 -38.30 -21.47 30.64
CA GLN A 13 -37.70 -22.76 31.04
C GLN A 13 -36.19 -22.67 30.70
N ARG A 14 -35.33 -22.29 31.65
CA ARG A 14 -34.57 -23.08 32.65
C ARG A 14 -33.39 -23.92 32.08
N MET A 15 -32.21 -23.58 32.61
CA MET A 15 -31.04 -24.42 32.94
C MET A 15 -30.06 -24.82 31.82
N ALA A 16 -28.86 -24.23 31.84
CA ALA A 16 -27.64 -24.91 32.31
C ALA A 16 -26.48 -23.91 32.39
N GLU A 17 -26.03 -23.66 33.61
CA GLU A 17 -24.73 -23.05 33.92
C GLU A 17 -23.62 -24.05 33.60
N THR A 18 -22.62 -23.61 32.85
CA THR A 18 -21.29 -24.21 32.82
C THR A 18 -20.28 -23.07 32.86
N GLU A 19 -19.89 -22.72 34.08
CA GLU A 19 -18.61 -22.05 34.34
C GLU A 19 -17.46 -23.00 34.04
N ILE A 20 -16.38 -22.51 33.41
CA ILE A 20 -15.00 -23.03 33.42
C ILE A 20 -14.10 -22.02 32.65
N PRO A 21 -12.82 -21.84 33.02
CA PRO A 21 -12.34 -20.56 33.53
C PRO A 21 -11.39 -19.76 32.61
N LEU A 22 -11.25 -18.47 32.94
CA LEU A 22 -10.23 -17.53 32.46
C LEU A 22 -8.81 -18.01 32.79
N PRO A 23 -7.85 -18.01 31.85
CA PRO A 23 -6.43 -18.10 32.18
C PRO A 23 -5.88 -16.72 32.56
N GLN A 24 -5.27 -16.68 33.75
CA GLN A 24 -4.43 -15.61 34.29
C GLN A 24 -3.14 -15.40 33.47
N PRO A 25 -2.45 -14.24 33.61
CA PRO A 25 -1.47 -13.76 32.64
C PRO A 25 -0.13 -14.49 32.77
N ILE A 26 0.41 -14.96 31.65
CA ILE A 26 1.76 -15.54 31.59
C ILE A 26 2.78 -14.44 31.34
N LYS A 27 3.81 -14.46 32.19
CA LYS A 27 4.94 -13.54 32.26
C LYS A 27 5.73 -13.46 30.96
N ARG A 28 6.14 -12.23 30.67
CA ARG A 28 7.27 -11.80 29.83
C ARG A 28 8.47 -12.74 30.00
N SER A 29 8.96 -13.29 28.90
CA SER A 29 10.32 -13.85 28.77
C SER A 29 10.89 -13.40 27.43
N ASP A 30 12.00 -12.69 27.53
CA ASP A 30 12.84 -12.26 26.40
C ASP A 30 13.45 -13.48 25.68
N ASN A 31 13.90 -13.24 24.44
CA ASN A 31 14.64 -14.13 23.52
C ASN A 31 13.81 -15.04 22.59
N VAL A 32 13.52 -14.56 21.37
CA VAL A 32 13.58 -15.41 20.18
C VAL A 32 14.24 -14.63 19.04
N ALA A 33 15.50 -15.00 18.78
CA ALA A 33 16.25 -14.64 17.60
C ALA A 33 15.66 -15.32 16.34
N CYS A 34 15.89 -14.66 15.21
CA CYS A 34 15.61 -15.05 13.83
C CYS A 34 15.53 -16.56 13.55
N ARG A 35 14.37 -17.00 13.03
CA ARG A 35 14.29 -18.12 12.08
C ARG A 35 12.92 -18.17 11.40
N PHE A 36 12.82 -17.69 10.16
CA PHE A 36 11.77 -18.09 9.22
C PHE A 36 12.25 -17.88 7.76
N ASP A 37 13.24 -18.68 7.37
CA ASP A 37 13.37 -19.15 5.99
C ASP A 37 12.60 -20.47 5.91
N SER A 38 11.55 -20.55 5.07
CA SER A 38 11.09 -21.75 4.34
C SER A 38 9.56 -21.78 4.09
N VAL A 39 9.01 -20.97 3.17
CA VAL A 39 7.68 -21.25 2.57
C VAL A 39 7.59 -20.88 1.07
N PHE A 40 8.70 -20.82 0.31
CA PHE A 40 8.61 -20.56 -1.14
C PHE A 40 9.64 -21.31 -1.99
N ASP A 41 9.90 -22.57 -1.66
CA ASP A 41 10.79 -23.41 -2.48
C ASP A 41 10.27 -24.86 -2.60
N ARG A 42 9.00 -24.99 -3.01
CA ARG A 42 8.35 -26.29 -3.22
C ARG A 42 7.38 -26.31 -4.41
N GLU A 43 7.74 -25.68 -5.53
CA GLU A 43 7.00 -25.88 -6.79
C GLU A 43 7.79 -25.55 -8.07
N CYS A 44 9.08 -25.92 -8.14
CA CYS A 44 9.85 -25.92 -9.40
C CYS A 44 10.97 -26.98 -9.36
N ARG A 45 10.61 -28.25 -9.13
CA ARG A 45 11.51 -29.37 -9.40
C ARG A 45 10.70 -30.66 -9.58
N ASP A 46 10.13 -30.84 -10.77
CA ASP A 46 9.84 -32.14 -11.39
C ASP A 46 9.27 -31.93 -12.80
N ALA A 47 10.17 -31.77 -13.78
CA ALA A 47 9.92 -32.08 -15.18
C ALA A 47 11.27 -32.38 -15.85
N GLY A 48 11.73 -33.62 -15.68
CA GLY A 48 12.86 -34.15 -16.41
C GLY A 48 12.49 -34.55 -17.83
N THR A 49 13.41 -34.22 -18.75
CA THR A 49 13.80 -34.97 -19.96
C THR A 49 12.82 -35.12 -21.12
N SER A 50 13.11 -34.47 -22.25
CA SER A 50 13.61 -35.17 -23.45
C SER A 50 14.02 -34.21 -24.59
N SER A 51 15.15 -34.58 -25.21
CA SER A 51 15.61 -34.33 -26.60
C SER A 51 15.74 -32.91 -27.18
N GLY A 52 16.97 -32.61 -27.63
CA GLY A 52 17.19 -32.37 -29.06
C GLY A 52 17.79 -31.03 -29.49
N ALA A 53 19.02 -31.10 -30.01
CA ALA A 53 19.57 -30.35 -31.14
C ALA A 53 20.15 -28.93 -30.93
N ASP A 54 21.48 -28.92 -30.97
CA ASP A 54 22.33 -28.22 -31.95
C ASP A 54 22.72 -26.73 -31.82
N ALA A 55 24.05 -26.59 -31.67
CA ALA A 55 24.95 -25.67 -32.37
C ALA A 55 24.87 -24.16 -32.06
N TRP A 56 25.97 -23.59 -31.53
CA TRP A 56 27.00 -22.90 -32.33
C TRP A 56 28.27 -22.62 -31.51
N GLN A 57 29.40 -22.85 -32.20
CA GLN A 57 30.84 -22.89 -31.84
C GLN A 57 31.43 -21.52 -31.43
N HIS A 58 32.21 -21.40 -30.32
CA HIS A 58 33.71 -21.34 -30.19
C HIS A 58 34.39 -19.98 -30.54
N PRO A 59 35.68 -19.74 -30.19
CA PRO A 59 36.46 -20.13 -28.99
C PRO A 59 37.43 -19.01 -28.47
N LEU A 60 38.13 -19.23 -27.34
CA LEU A 60 39.62 -19.26 -27.24
C LEU A 60 40.15 -19.51 -25.80
N ARG A 61 40.87 -20.65 -25.66
CA ARG A 61 42.16 -20.93 -24.94
C ARG A 61 42.41 -20.40 -23.48
N GLN A 62 43.08 -21.10 -22.56
CA GLN A 62 43.84 -22.37 -22.52
C GLN A 62 44.22 -22.74 -21.06
N GLY A 63 44.24 -24.05 -20.75
CA GLY A 63 45.13 -24.72 -19.77
C GLY A 63 44.80 -24.57 -18.27
N GLY A 64 44.79 -25.60 -17.42
CA GLY A 64 45.13 -27.02 -17.52
C GLY A 64 45.53 -27.52 -16.12
N GLN A 65 45.15 -28.78 -15.83
CA GLN A 65 45.63 -29.69 -14.77
C GLN A 65 44.84 -29.82 -13.44
N HIS A 66 44.30 -31.03 -13.28
CA HIS A 66 43.77 -31.74 -12.09
C HIS A 66 44.69 -32.98 -11.86
N PRO A 67 44.43 -33.91 -10.90
CA PRO A 67 44.41 -33.86 -9.42
C PRO A 67 45.38 -34.97 -8.86
N PRO A 68 45.29 -35.51 -7.61
CA PRO A 68 44.23 -36.47 -7.23
C PRO A 68 43.77 -36.47 -5.75
N SER A 69 42.78 -37.33 -5.52
CA SER A 69 41.97 -37.74 -4.37
C SER A 69 42.71 -38.27 -3.11
N HIS A 70 42.05 -38.20 -1.93
CA HIS A 70 41.48 -39.36 -1.20
C HIS A 70 41.04 -39.05 0.26
N PHE A 71 39.80 -39.46 0.58
CA PHE A 71 39.29 -40.16 1.78
C PHE A 71 39.63 -39.70 3.22
N GLY A 72 38.59 -39.61 4.07
CA GLY A 72 38.77 -39.73 5.52
C GLY A 72 37.60 -39.28 6.39
N THR A 73 36.62 -40.15 6.57
CA THR A 73 35.60 -40.12 7.63
C THR A 73 36.18 -40.02 9.04
N SER A 74 35.61 -39.22 9.95
CA SER A 74 35.15 -39.72 11.26
C SER A 74 34.33 -38.70 12.06
N ARG A 75 33.23 -39.20 12.62
CA ARG A 75 32.50 -38.67 13.77
C ARG A 75 33.46 -38.54 14.96
N THR A 76 33.30 -37.52 15.82
CA THR A 76 32.98 -37.67 17.26
C THR A 76 33.01 -36.34 18.03
N ALA A 77 32.07 -36.25 18.96
CA ALA A 77 32.16 -35.55 20.26
C ALA A 77 32.06 -34.01 20.29
N TRP A 78 30.83 -33.56 20.45
CA TRP A 78 30.50 -32.32 21.15
C TRP A 78 30.91 -32.46 22.63
N ARG A 79 31.87 -31.66 23.09
CA ARG A 79 32.06 -31.34 24.50
C ARG A 79 31.67 -29.88 24.72
N PHE A 80 30.61 -29.69 25.51
CA PHE A 80 30.26 -28.45 26.17
C PHE A 80 31.40 -28.03 27.13
N MET A 81 31.74 -26.75 27.13
CA MET A 81 32.42 -26.09 28.25
C MET A 81 31.83 -24.67 28.42
N PRO A 82 31.68 -24.17 29.67
CA PRO A 82 30.60 -23.28 30.05
C PRO A 82 30.96 -21.79 29.94
N LEU A 83 29.91 -20.99 29.78
CA LEU A 83 29.90 -19.54 29.92
C LEU A 83 30.31 -19.13 31.34
N THR A 84 31.34 -18.28 31.46
CA THR A 84 31.59 -17.48 32.66
C THR A 84 31.07 -16.06 32.43
N PRO A 85 30.50 -15.39 33.46
CA PRO A 85 29.96 -14.06 33.33
C PRO A 85 31.08 -13.03 33.35
N PHE A 86 31.20 -12.22 32.30
CA PHE A 86 32.08 -11.04 32.34
C PHE A 86 31.35 -9.91 33.05
N ASN A 87 31.67 -9.76 34.32
CA ASN A 87 31.25 -8.66 35.18
C ASN A 87 32.19 -7.48 34.87
N VAL A 88 31.71 -6.46 34.16
CA VAL A 88 32.47 -5.21 33.97
C VAL A 88 32.17 -4.33 35.18
N THR A 89 33.08 -4.36 36.14
CA THR A 89 33.21 -3.33 37.17
C THR A 89 33.56 -2.02 36.50
N SER A 90 32.78 -0.99 36.82
CA SER A 90 33.11 0.42 36.62
C SER A 90 34.47 0.74 37.22
N ASP A 91 35.44 1.08 36.38
CA ASP A 91 36.59 1.87 36.78
C ASP A 91 36.76 2.99 35.75
N GLU A 92 36.48 4.21 36.19
CA GLU A 92 36.78 5.44 35.47
C GLU A 92 38.29 5.55 35.30
N THR A 93 38.74 5.64 34.06
CA THR A 93 39.94 6.40 33.69
C THR A 93 39.82 6.75 32.21
N GLU A 94 39.11 7.86 31.94
CA GLU A 94 39.21 8.56 30.67
C GLU A 94 40.69 8.89 30.42
N SER A 95 41.28 8.21 29.44
CA SER A 95 42.54 8.62 28.83
C SER A 95 42.21 9.35 27.53
N PRO A 96 42.69 10.59 27.31
CA PRO A 96 42.40 11.32 26.09
C PRO A 96 43.12 10.61 24.94
N LEU A 97 42.36 9.99 24.04
CA LEU A 97 42.91 9.53 22.77
C LEU A 97 43.40 10.79 22.04
N SER A 98 44.71 10.99 22.04
CA SER A 98 45.37 12.23 21.65
C SER A 98 44.87 12.72 20.29
N THR A 99 44.53 13.99 20.22
CA THR A 99 44.09 14.74 19.02
C THR A 99 44.99 14.50 17.78
N GLN A 100 46.25 14.10 17.99
CA GLN A 100 47.24 13.80 16.94
C GLN A 100 46.99 12.49 16.17
N THR A 101 46.35 11.48 16.77
CA THR A 101 46.16 10.16 16.11
C THR A 101 45.05 10.24 15.05
N VAL A 102 44.01 11.03 15.34
CA VAL A 102 42.88 11.28 14.42
C VAL A 102 43.33 12.11 13.21
N ASP A 103 44.14 13.15 13.43
CA ASP A 103 44.68 13.99 12.35
C ASP A 103 45.54 13.20 11.35
N THR A 104 46.27 12.19 11.82
CA THR A 104 47.14 11.36 10.97
C THR A 104 46.34 10.34 10.17
N LEU A 105 45.22 9.85 10.71
CA LEU A 105 44.34 8.87 10.06
C LEU A 105 43.37 9.51 9.05
N LEU A 106 43.06 10.80 9.17
CA LEU A 106 42.21 11.56 8.24
C LEU A 106 42.97 12.19 7.06
N LYS A 107 44.29 12.12 7.07
CA LYS A 107 45.20 12.59 6.01
C LYS A 107 44.86 12.11 4.57
N PRO A 108 44.34 10.89 4.33
CA PRO A 108 43.97 10.47 2.97
C PRO A 108 42.74 11.19 2.38
N LEU A 109 41.98 11.97 3.16
CA LEU A 109 40.77 12.68 2.69
C LEU A 109 41.05 14.02 1.99
N SER A 110 42.31 14.43 1.82
CA SER A 110 42.71 15.68 1.14
C SER A 110 42.07 16.97 1.68
N LEU A 111 41.62 16.96 2.94
CA LEU A 111 41.10 18.12 3.67
C LEU A 111 42.10 18.52 4.76
N THR A 112 42.24 19.82 5.04
CA THR A 112 43.07 20.25 6.16
C THR A 112 42.49 19.70 7.47
N ALA A 113 43.34 19.32 8.44
CA ALA A 113 42.92 18.79 9.74
C ALA A 113 41.89 19.70 10.45
N GLN A 114 41.98 21.01 10.20
CA GLN A 114 41.07 22.03 10.73
C GLN A 114 39.70 22.07 10.02
N GLN A 115 39.63 21.72 8.73
CA GLN A 115 38.36 21.57 7.99
C GLN A 115 37.64 20.26 8.35
N CYS A 116 38.37 19.16 8.59
CA CYS A 116 37.75 17.92 9.09
C CYS A 116 37.22 18.07 10.52
N ARG A 117 37.97 18.73 11.42
CA ARG A 117 37.54 18.94 12.82
C ARG A 117 36.33 19.86 12.99
N MET A 118 36.10 20.79 12.06
CA MET A 118 34.88 21.63 12.09
C MET A 118 33.68 20.98 11.40
N ALA A 119 33.88 19.93 10.60
CA ALA A 119 32.84 19.33 9.77
C ALA A 119 32.41 17.92 10.21
N LEU A 120 33.25 17.20 10.96
CA LEU A 120 33.00 15.83 11.40
C LEU A 120 32.96 15.73 12.94
N PRO A 121 31.89 15.16 13.52
CA PRO A 121 31.80 14.91 14.97
C PRO A 121 32.91 13.97 15.48
N ASP A 122 33.35 14.17 16.72
CA ASP A 122 34.44 13.38 17.33
C ASP A 122 34.12 11.88 17.37
N CYS A 123 32.86 11.52 17.66
CA CYS A 123 32.39 10.13 17.66
C CYS A 123 32.57 9.47 16.28
N ALA A 124 32.29 10.20 15.20
CA ALA A 124 32.40 9.71 13.84
C ALA A 124 33.85 9.63 13.38
N ALA A 125 34.68 10.59 13.78
CA ALA A 125 36.11 10.55 13.54
C ALA A 125 36.76 9.30 14.17
N ALA A 126 36.36 8.93 15.38
CA ALA A 126 36.80 7.70 16.04
C ALA A 126 36.35 6.44 15.28
N CYS A 127 35.10 6.39 14.82
CA CYS A 127 34.60 5.26 14.02
C CYS A 127 35.33 5.10 12.68
N ILE A 128 35.60 6.19 11.97
CA ILE A 128 36.37 6.16 10.72
C ILE A 128 37.82 5.75 11.00
N GLY A 129 38.44 6.30 12.05
CA GLY A 129 39.80 5.97 12.46
C GLY A 129 39.99 4.49 12.79
N THR A 130 39.06 3.89 13.54
CA THR A 130 39.10 2.45 13.87
C THR A 130 38.91 1.57 12.63
N ALA A 131 38.02 1.95 11.71
CA ALA A 131 37.83 1.22 10.45
C ALA A 131 39.07 1.28 9.53
N LEU A 132 39.77 2.42 9.50
CA LEU A 132 41.03 2.58 8.76
C LEU A 132 42.17 1.79 9.41
N ALA A 133 42.27 1.81 10.74
CA ALA A 133 43.26 1.03 11.49
C ALA A 133 43.07 -0.48 11.30
N GLY A 134 41.83 -0.94 11.08
CA GLY A 134 41.51 -2.31 10.70
C GLY A 134 42.01 -2.73 9.31
N GLY A 135 42.64 -1.83 8.54
CA GLY A 135 43.29 -2.14 7.27
C GLY A 135 42.34 -2.36 6.09
N ILE A 136 41.06 -2.01 6.24
CA ILE A 136 40.03 -2.25 5.20
C ILE A 136 40.26 -1.39 3.96
N CYS A 137 40.77 -0.16 4.15
CA CYS A 137 41.01 0.80 3.07
C CYS A 137 42.24 1.68 3.36
N ALA A 138 42.99 2.02 2.30
CA ALA A 138 44.20 2.85 2.39
C ALA A 138 44.05 4.26 1.76
N ASN A 139 43.12 4.43 0.81
CA ASN A 139 42.95 5.66 0.04
C ASN A 139 41.49 6.13 0.05
N GLN A 140 41.25 7.43 -0.21
CA GLN A 140 39.91 8.02 -0.33
C GLN A 140 39.01 7.30 -1.35
N THR A 141 39.58 6.83 -2.46
CA THR A 141 38.81 6.05 -3.45
C THR A 141 38.26 4.77 -2.84
N CYS A 142 39.03 4.07 -2.01
CA CYS A 142 38.57 2.84 -1.35
C CYS A 142 37.49 3.15 -0.30
N THR A 143 37.65 4.23 0.48
CA THR A 143 36.64 4.60 1.49
C THR A 143 35.29 4.94 0.85
N CYS A 144 35.31 5.49 -0.36
CA CYS A 144 34.11 5.86 -1.11
C CYS A 144 33.48 4.69 -1.90
N THR A 145 34.22 3.64 -2.23
CA THR A 145 33.71 2.52 -3.06
C THR A 145 33.52 1.20 -2.33
N SER A 146 34.19 1.00 -1.18
CA SER A 146 34.14 -0.26 -0.44
C SER A 146 32.88 -0.36 0.43
N GLU A 147 31.97 -1.26 0.07
CA GLU A 147 30.76 -1.56 0.86
C GLU A 147 31.11 -2.08 2.26
N ALA A 148 32.16 -2.88 2.39
CA ALA A 148 32.61 -3.41 3.68
C ALA A 148 33.07 -2.30 4.63
N PHE A 149 33.79 -1.31 4.11
CA PHE A 149 34.20 -0.14 4.88
C PHE A 149 33.00 0.70 5.30
N GLN A 150 32.11 1.03 4.35
CA GLN A 150 30.92 1.83 4.61
C GLN A 150 29.98 1.17 5.62
N SER A 151 29.76 -0.13 5.51
CA SER A 151 28.92 -0.89 6.45
C SER A 151 29.49 -0.89 7.87
N ASN A 152 30.80 -1.11 8.01
CA ASN A 152 31.46 -1.12 9.32
C ASN A 152 31.42 0.27 9.98
N VAL A 153 31.74 1.33 9.22
CA VAL A 153 31.65 2.71 9.72
C VAL A 153 30.21 3.06 10.09
N THR A 154 29.24 2.72 9.24
CA THR A 154 27.81 2.98 9.51
C THR A 154 27.34 2.25 10.78
N ALA A 155 27.75 1.00 10.96
CA ALA A 155 27.43 0.22 12.16
C ALA A 155 28.07 0.81 13.43
N CYS A 156 29.26 1.40 13.34
CA CYS A 156 29.90 2.08 14.46
C CYS A 156 29.20 3.43 14.76
N VAL A 157 29.01 4.28 13.74
CA VAL A 157 28.41 5.60 13.88
C VAL A 157 26.98 5.51 14.44
N THR A 158 26.16 4.57 13.94
CA THR A 158 24.79 4.37 14.45
C THR A 158 24.72 3.91 15.91
N LYS A 159 25.82 3.38 16.47
CA LYS A 159 25.90 2.96 17.88
C LYS A 159 26.55 4.00 18.78
N ALA A 160 27.55 4.72 18.27
CA ALA A 160 28.42 5.59 19.06
C ALA A 160 28.07 7.08 18.95
N CYS A 161 27.34 7.50 17.92
CA CYS A 161 26.98 8.89 17.67
C CYS A 161 25.47 9.13 17.86
N THR A 162 25.11 10.38 18.13
CA THR A 162 23.71 10.82 18.04
C THR A 162 23.21 10.80 16.59
N VAL A 163 21.89 10.81 16.38
CA VAL A 163 21.32 10.80 15.02
C VAL A 163 21.73 12.04 14.22
N LEU A 164 21.79 13.20 14.88
CA LEU A 164 22.22 14.47 14.26
C LEU A 164 23.66 14.37 13.75
N GLU A 165 24.56 13.83 14.59
CA GLU A 165 25.96 13.59 14.23
C GLU A 165 26.10 12.55 13.12
N ALA A 166 25.29 11.49 13.14
CA ALA A 166 25.27 10.48 12.09
C ALA A 166 24.82 11.07 10.74
N LEU A 167 23.79 11.92 10.72
CA LEU A 167 23.33 12.62 9.53
C LEU A 167 24.39 13.60 9.00
N ALA A 168 25.00 14.39 9.88
CA ALA A 168 26.11 15.29 9.52
C ALA A 168 27.29 14.52 8.91
N THR A 169 27.65 13.39 9.53
CA THR A 169 28.69 12.47 9.03
C THR A 169 28.33 11.92 7.66
N ARG A 170 27.08 11.51 7.45
CA ARG A 170 26.61 11.00 6.15
C ARG A 170 26.64 12.07 5.08
N ASN A 171 26.23 13.30 5.40
CA ASN A 171 26.29 14.43 4.47
C ASN A 171 27.74 14.78 4.08
N PHE A 172 28.62 14.86 5.07
CA PHE A 172 30.04 15.13 4.85
C PHE A 172 30.71 14.05 4.01
N THR A 173 30.49 12.77 4.33
CA THR A 173 31.05 11.64 3.58
C THR A 173 30.52 11.57 2.15
N ALA A 174 29.22 11.79 1.95
CA ALA A 174 28.63 11.85 0.60
C ALA A 174 29.25 12.99 -0.24
N THR A 175 29.38 14.18 0.34
CA THR A 175 29.98 15.35 -0.32
C THR A 175 31.47 15.12 -0.63
N SER A 176 32.21 14.54 0.31
CA SER A 176 33.65 14.25 0.17
C SER A 176 33.93 13.16 -0.87
N CYS A 177 32.97 12.25 -1.08
CA CYS A 177 33.04 11.23 -2.12
C CYS A 177 32.52 11.72 -3.49
N GLY A 178 32.06 12.97 -3.59
CA GLY A 178 31.51 13.53 -4.83
C GLY A 178 30.20 12.87 -5.26
N GLU A 179 29.42 12.33 -4.31
CA GLU A 179 28.11 11.72 -4.60
C GLU A 179 27.16 12.82 -5.13
N PRO A 180 26.49 12.61 -6.28
CA PRO A 180 25.60 13.61 -6.83
C PRO A 180 24.40 13.84 -5.90
N VAL A 181 24.05 15.10 -5.65
CA VAL A 181 22.83 15.44 -4.89
C VAL A 181 21.61 15.00 -5.69
N ARG A 182 20.87 14.05 -5.14
CA ARG A 182 19.71 13.46 -5.80
C ARG A 182 18.45 14.24 -5.45
N ASP A 183 17.68 14.64 -6.46
CA ASP A 183 16.42 15.37 -6.28
C ASP A 183 15.37 14.89 -7.30
N ARG A 184 14.29 14.28 -6.79
CA ARG A 184 13.12 13.84 -7.58
C ARG A 184 11.83 14.61 -7.23
N THR A 185 11.91 15.70 -6.47
CA THR A 185 10.75 16.49 -6.01
C THR A 185 9.83 16.92 -7.17
N LYS A 186 10.42 17.45 -8.25
CA LYS A 186 9.69 17.91 -9.45
C LYS A 186 8.97 16.80 -10.18
N GLU A 187 9.54 15.59 -10.22
CA GLU A 187 8.94 14.44 -10.86
C GLU A 187 7.65 14.04 -10.13
N LEU A 188 7.70 13.93 -8.80
CA LEU A 188 6.52 13.60 -7.99
C LEU A 188 5.42 14.66 -8.11
N ALA A 189 5.79 15.94 -8.03
CA ALA A 189 4.82 17.03 -8.17
C ALA A 189 4.14 17.00 -9.55
N THR A 190 4.90 16.77 -10.63
CA THR A 190 4.37 16.69 -12.00
C THR A 190 3.40 15.53 -12.15
N ILE A 191 3.76 14.33 -11.66
CA ILE A 191 2.90 13.14 -11.71
C ILE A 191 1.61 13.38 -10.92
N THR A 192 1.72 13.95 -9.71
CA THR A 192 0.59 14.22 -8.83
C THR A 192 -0.39 15.20 -9.47
N ILE A 193 0.09 16.30 -10.03
CA ILE A 193 -0.74 17.32 -10.69
C ILE A 193 -1.40 16.74 -11.95
N ALA A 194 -0.64 15.99 -12.78
CA ALA A 194 -1.19 15.40 -14.00
C ALA A 194 -2.34 14.41 -13.70
N LEU A 195 -2.16 13.55 -12.69
CA LEU A 195 -3.19 12.60 -12.27
C LEU A 195 -4.38 13.30 -11.60
N ALA A 196 -4.15 14.37 -10.83
CA ALA A 196 -5.21 15.18 -10.25
C ALA A 196 -6.11 15.80 -11.33
N VAL A 197 -5.52 16.36 -12.39
CA VAL A 197 -6.27 16.90 -13.54
C VAL A 197 -7.08 15.80 -14.21
N LEU A 198 -6.49 14.62 -14.40
CA LEU A 198 -7.19 13.47 -14.98
C LEU A 198 -8.41 13.07 -14.14
N VAL A 199 -8.25 12.95 -12.82
CA VAL A 199 -9.35 12.66 -11.88
C VAL A 199 -10.44 13.72 -11.98
N LEU A 200 -10.08 15.00 -11.97
CA LEU A 200 -11.02 16.10 -12.06
C LEU A 200 -11.85 16.05 -13.35
N VAL A 201 -11.22 15.77 -14.49
CA VAL A 201 -11.91 15.64 -15.78
C VAL A 201 -12.93 14.49 -15.76
N PHE A 202 -12.55 13.32 -15.26
CA PHE A 202 -13.45 12.15 -15.21
C PHE A 202 -14.62 12.35 -14.24
N VAL A 203 -14.36 12.95 -13.07
CA VAL A 203 -15.41 13.24 -12.09
C VAL A 203 -16.33 14.34 -12.60
N ALA A 204 -15.78 15.42 -13.17
CA ALA A 204 -16.58 16.50 -13.76
C ALA A 204 -17.47 15.98 -14.91
N ALA A 205 -16.93 15.12 -15.78
CA ALA A 205 -17.72 14.48 -16.84
C ALA A 205 -18.87 13.63 -16.26
N ARG A 206 -18.59 12.85 -15.21
CA ARG A 206 -19.58 12.02 -14.53
C ARG A 206 -20.70 12.86 -13.89
N LEU A 207 -20.34 13.83 -13.05
CA LEU A 207 -21.30 14.66 -12.31
C LEU A 207 -22.06 15.61 -13.24
N GLY A 208 -21.34 16.24 -14.17
CA GLY A 208 -21.90 17.17 -15.16
C GLY A 208 -22.96 16.51 -16.03
N TYR A 209 -22.73 15.27 -16.46
CA TYR A 209 -23.78 14.54 -17.18
C TYR A 209 -24.99 14.22 -16.32
N LYS A 210 -24.81 13.74 -15.08
CA LYS A 210 -25.96 13.40 -14.22
C LYS A 210 -26.82 14.65 -13.98
N LEU A 211 -26.18 15.80 -13.80
CA LEU A 211 -26.86 17.08 -13.68
C LEU A 211 -27.59 17.46 -14.99
N PHE A 212 -26.93 17.38 -16.14
CA PHE A 212 -27.52 17.69 -17.45
C PHE A 212 -28.71 16.77 -17.79
N ALA A 213 -28.56 15.47 -17.54
CA ALA A 213 -29.58 14.46 -17.80
C ALA A 213 -30.65 14.37 -16.70
N ARG A 214 -30.59 15.23 -15.66
CA ARG A 214 -31.50 15.25 -14.49
C ARG A 214 -31.66 13.88 -13.82
N ILE A 215 -30.57 13.13 -13.74
CA ILE A 215 -30.52 11.82 -13.07
C ILE A 215 -30.24 12.07 -11.58
N SER A 216 -30.97 11.39 -10.71
CA SER A 216 -30.73 11.48 -9.27
C SER A 216 -29.34 10.98 -8.87
N PHE A 217 -28.76 11.61 -7.85
CA PHE A 217 -27.50 11.19 -7.26
C PHE A 217 -27.70 9.92 -6.43
N GLY A 218 -26.92 8.89 -6.74
CA GLY A 218 -26.87 7.66 -5.97
C GLY A 218 -25.85 7.75 -4.83
N LEU A 219 -25.85 6.75 -3.95
CA LEU A 219 -24.82 6.63 -2.91
C LEU A 219 -23.41 6.56 -3.49
N ASP A 220 -23.26 5.93 -4.67
CA ASP A 220 -21.99 5.83 -5.37
C ASP A 220 -21.42 7.21 -5.76
N ASP A 221 -22.28 8.18 -6.12
CA ASP A 221 -21.83 9.55 -6.42
C ASP A 221 -21.40 10.30 -5.16
N TRP A 222 -22.12 10.12 -4.05
CA TRP A 222 -21.75 10.74 -2.78
C TRP A 222 -20.39 10.26 -2.28
N PHE A 223 -20.09 8.96 -2.42
CA PHE A 223 -18.77 8.44 -2.10
C PHE A 223 -17.69 8.98 -3.04
N ILE A 224 -17.98 9.22 -4.33
CA ILE A 224 -17.01 9.88 -5.23
C ILE A 224 -16.76 11.32 -4.86
N ILE A 225 -17.81 12.08 -4.53
CA ILE A 225 -17.65 13.45 -4.05
C ILE A 225 -16.80 13.44 -2.77
N ALA A 226 -17.09 12.53 -1.84
CA ALA A 226 -16.28 12.37 -0.63
C ALA A 226 -14.82 11.99 -0.94
N SER A 227 -14.57 11.08 -1.89
CA SER A 227 -13.21 10.74 -2.34
C SER A 227 -12.47 11.95 -2.88
N VAL A 228 -13.09 12.77 -3.73
CA VAL A 228 -12.44 13.98 -4.28
C VAL A 228 -12.18 15.04 -3.20
N VAL A 229 -13.11 15.20 -2.25
CA VAL A 229 -12.92 16.08 -1.09
C VAL A 229 -11.75 15.60 -0.23
N ALA A 230 -11.54 14.29 -0.09
CA ALA A 230 -10.39 13.72 0.61
C ALA A 230 -9.08 13.81 -0.20
N THR A 231 -9.13 13.64 -1.52
CA THR A 231 -7.95 13.71 -2.40
C THR A 231 -7.42 15.13 -2.59
N THR A 232 -8.28 16.15 -2.48
CA THR A 232 -7.87 17.56 -2.59
C THR A 232 -6.77 17.95 -1.58
N PRO A 233 -6.94 17.75 -0.25
CA PRO A 233 -5.88 18.02 0.71
C PRO A 233 -4.68 17.08 0.51
N SER A 234 -4.86 15.82 0.10
CA SER A 234 -3.74 14.90 -0.19
C SER A 234 -2.83 15.40 -1.31
N ILE A 235 -3.41 15.96 -2.37
CA ILE A 235 -2.64 16.60 -3.46
C ILE A 235 -1.89 17.82 -2.94
N PHE A 236 -2.58 18.69 -2.19
CA PHE A 236 -1.98 19.90 -1.65
C PHE A 236 -0.82 19.58 -0.72
N VAL A 237 -1.01 18.63 0.20
CA VAL A 237 0.03 18.20 1.14
C VAL A 237 1.18 17.51 0.41
N ASN A 238 0.94 16.69 -0.63
CA ASN A 238 2.04 16.09 -1.38
C ASN A 238 2.89 17.12 -2.14
N VAL A 239 2.25 18.12 -2.77
CA VAL A 239 2.97 19.09 -3.62
C VAL A 239 3.60 20.22 -2.78
N PHE A 240 2.87 20.76 -1.81
CA PHE A 240 3.32 21.92 -1.04
C PHE A 240 3.85 21.57 0.34
N GLY A 241 3.52 20.39 0.86
CA GLY A 241 4.02 19.89 2.14
C GLY A 241 5.25 18.99 1.95
N THR A 242 5.06 17.78 1.44
CA THR A 242 6.14 16.78 1.41
C THR A 242 7.24 17.15 0.42
N THR A 243 6.92 17.48 -0.84
CA THR A 243 7.98 17.82 -1.82
C THR A 243 8.68 19.14 -1.52
N ALA A 244 7.99 20.11 -0.90
CA ALA A 244 8.61 21.38 -0.53
C ALA A 244 9.65 21.20 0.59
N ASN A 245 9.40 20.29 1.53
CA ASN A 245 10.27 20.03 2.67
C ASN A 245 11.27 18.88 2.43
N GLY A 246 11.39 18.38 1.19
CA GLY A 246 12.49 17.48 0.80
C GLY A 246 12.14 16.03 0.51
N LEU A 247 10.86 15.67 0.35
CA LEU A 247 10.51 14.33 -0.15
C LEU A 247 11.11 14.08 -1.54
N GLY A 248 11.85 12.99 -1.69
CA GLY A 248 12.62 12.70 -2.91
C GLY A 248 14.01 13.32 -2.96
N ARG A 249 14.49 13.86 -1.83
CA ARG A 249 15.90 14.18 -1.57
C ARG A 249 16.44 13.29 -0.45
N ASP A 250 17.75 13.21 -0.38
CA ASP A 250 18.45 12.46 0.66
C ASP A 250 18.30 13.12 2.04
N ILE A 251 17.93 12.36 3.07
CA ILE A 251 17.58 12.89 4.40
C ILE A 251 18.71 13.73 5.02
N TRP A 252 19.97 13.34 4.79
CA TRP A 252 21.15 14.04 5.30
C TRP A 252 21.42 15.38 4.60
N THR A 253 20.71 15.70 3.53
CA THR A 253 20.80 17.01 2.83
C THR A 253 19.77 18.02 3.33
N LEU A 254 18.86 17.60 4.22
CA LEU A 254 17.75 18.42 4.71
C LEU A 254 18.08 19.08 6.04
N SER A 255 17.43 20.21 6.33
CA SER A 255 17.47 20.80 7.67
C SER A 255 16.64 19.97 8.66
N HIS A 256 16.94 20.06 9.95
CA HIS A 256 16.22 19.33 10.99
C HIS A 256 14.72 19.70 11.06
N ASP A 257 14.39 20.96 10.77
CA ASP A 257 13.01 21.44 10.69
C ASP A 257 12.30 20.85 9.46
N ASP A 258 12.96 20.81 8.31
CA ASP A 258 12.41 20.22 7.08
C ASP A 258 12.14 18.71 7.23
N ILE A 259 13.01 17.98 7.95
CA ILE A 259 12.81 16.55 8.26
C ILE A 259 11.54 16.39 9.09
N THR A 260 11.42 17.18 10.15
CA THR A 260 10.26 17.15 11.06
C THR A 260 8.97 17.46 10.31
N ASP A 261 8.96 18.51 9.48
CA ASP A 261 7.79 18.91 8.71
C ASP A 261 7.44 17.92 7.61
N THR A 262 8.43 17.34 6.92
CA THR A 262 8.19 16.26 5.96
C THR A 262 7.52 15.06 6.62
N LEU A 263 7.96 14.66 7.81
CA LEU A 263 7.34 13.55 8.56
C LEU A 263 5.92 13.89 9.04
N LYS A 264 5.66 15.13 9.45
CA LYS A 264 4.28 15.59 9.76
C LYS A 264 3.36 15.46 8.55
N PHE A 265 3.80 15.92 7.38
CA PHE A 265 3.01 15.81 6.16
C PHE A 265 2.87 14.37 5.68
N PHE A 266 3.91 13.55 5.87
CA PHE A 266 3.86 12.12 5.59
C PHE A 266 2.78 11.41 6.43
N TRP A 267 2.69 11.72 7.73
CA TRP A 267 1.61 11.23 8.58
C TRP A 267 0.23 11.57 8.03
N ALA A 268 0.02 12.83 7.64
CA ALA A 268 -1.26 13.29 7.10
C ALA A 268 -1.63 12.54 5.81
N VAL A 269 -0.67 12.36 4.89
CA VAL A 269 -0.89 11.62 3.63
C VAL A 269 -1.20 10.14 3.88
N CYS A 270 -0.58 9.50 4.87
CA CYS A 270 -0.90 8.12 5.26
C CYS A 270 -2.36 7.97 5.73
N VAL A 271 -2.81 8.87 6.61
CA VAL A 271 -4.19 8.85 7.12
C VAL A 271 -5.19 9.09 5.99
N LEU A 272 -4.92 10.08 5.13
CA LEU A 272 -5.76 10.39 3.99
C LEU A 272 -5.81 9.22 2.98
N TYR A 273 -4.69 8.54 2.74
CA TYR A 273 -4.64 7.37 1.88
C TYR A 273 -5.56 6.23 2.38
N PHE A 274 -5.57 5.95 3.69
CA PHE A 274 -6.49 4.93 4.26
C PHE A 274 -7.96 5.32 4.07
N LEU A 275 -8.27 6.61 4.20
CA LEU A 275 -9.62 7.12 3.96
C LEU A 275 -10.00 7.01 2.48
N GLU A 276 -9.13 7.42 1.57
CA GLU A 276 -9.36 7.43 0.12
C GLU A 276 -9.54 6.01 -0.45
N THR A 277 -8.69 5.07 -0.05
CA THR A 277 -8.83 3.66 -0.44
C THR A 277 -10.17 3.06 0.02
N ALA A 278 -10.64 3.40 1.23
CA ALA A 278 -11.95 2.97 1.70
C ALA A 278 -13.09 3.61 0.88
N LEU A 279 -13.07 4.94 0.70
CA LEU A 279 -14.13 5.67 -0.01
C LEU A 279 -14.27 5.23 -1.48
N THR A 280 -13.14 5.04 -2.17
CA THR A 280 -13.13 4.58 -3.57
C THR A 280 -13.76 3.19 -3.70
N LYS A 281 -13.41 2.24 -2.82
CA LYS A 281 -14.01 0.90 -2.81
C LYS A 281 -15.50 0.94 -2.47
N LEU A 282 -15.90 1.76 -1.50
CA LEU A 282 -17.32 1.94 -1.15
C LEU A 282 -18.13 2.47 -2.34
N SER A 283 -17.57 3.40 -3.12
CA SER A 283 -18.22 3.86 -4.36
C SER A 283 -18.43 2.73 -5.36
N ILE A 284 -17.42 1.90 -5.61
CA ILE A 284 -17.54 0.74 -6.53
C ILE A 284 -18.60 -0.24 -6.03
N ILE A 285 -18.60 -0.55 -4.73
CA ILE A 285 -19.57 -1.47 -4.12
C ILE A 285 -20.99 -0.91 -4.24
N CYS A 286 -21.20 0.38 -3.96
CA CYS A 286 -22.50 1.04 -4.16
C CYS A 286 -22.96 0.99 -5.62
N PHE A 287 -22.04 1.21 -6.55
CA PHE A 287 -22.33 1.07 -7.98
C PHE A 287 -22.76 -0.36 -8.33
N TYR A 288 -22.10 -1.38 -7.76
CA TYR A 288 -22.47 -2.78 -7.95
C TYR A 288 -23.84 -3.13 -7.33
N ILE A 289 -24.20 -2.54 -6.19
CA ILE A 289 -25.51 -2.72 -5.57
C ILE A 289 -26.62 -2.20 -6.50
N HIS A 290 -26.34 -1.10 -7.21
CA HIS A 290 -27.29 -0.51 -8.14
C HIS A 290 -27.45 -1.32 -9.44
N ILE A 291 -26.36 -1.87 -9.98
CA ILE A 291 -26.38 -2.56 -11.28
C ILE A 291 -26.92 -3.99 -11.21
N PHE A 292 -26.66 -4.73 -10.12
CA PHE A 292 -27.01 -6.15 -10.03
C PHE A 292 -28.34 -6.36 -9.28
N PRO A 293 -29.41 -6.80 -9.97
CA PRO A 293 -30.72 -7.00 -9.34
C PRO A 293 -30.84 -8.30 -8.52
N SER A 294 -29.87 -9.22 -8.64
CA SER A 294 -29.92 -10.52 -7.96
C SER A 294 -29.85 -10.39 -6.45
N ALA A 295 -30.87 -10.89 -5.73
CA ALA A 295 -30.95 -10.80 -4.26
C ALA A 295 -29.77 -11.44 -3.54
N LYS A 296 -29.24 -12.56 -4.07
CA LYS A 296 -28.06 -13.25 -3.51
C LYS A 296 -26.82 -12.37 -3.61
N VAL A 297 -26.57 -11.78 -4.78
CA VAL A 297 -25.43 -10.88 -5.04
C VAL A 297 -25.55 -9.61 -4.22
N ARG A 298 -26.76 -9.04 -4.13
CA ARG A 298 -27.00 -7.82 -3.33
C ARG A 298 -26.71 -8.04 -1.85
N ARG A 299 -27.02 -9.23 -1.31
CA ARG A 299 -26.66 -9.59 0.07
C ARG A 299 -25.15 -9.63 0.27
N VAL A 300 -24.41 -10.27 -0.64
CA VAL A 300 -22.93 -10.31 -0.61
C VAL A 300 -22.34 -8.89 -0.70
N LEU A 301 -22.90 -8.03 -1.54
CA LEU A 301 -22.44 -6.65 -1.69
C LEU A 301 -22.69 -5.80 -0.44
N TRP A 302 -23.85 -5.92 0.23
CA TRP A 302 -24.10 -5.23 1.49
C TRP A 302 -23.21 -5.72 2.64
N ILE A 303 -22.91 -7.02 2.69
CA ILE A 303 -21.93 -7.56 3.64
C ILE A 303 -20.54 -6.98 3.34
N THR A 304 -20.13 -7.00 2.06
CA THR A 304 -18.84 -6.44 1.63
C THR A 304 -18.75 -4.95 1.97
N PHE A 305 -19.83 -4.18 1.75
CA PHE A 305 -19.91 -2.78 2.14
C PHE A 305 -19.63 -2.59 3.64
N GLY A 306 -20.32 -3.32 4.51
CA GLY A 306 -20.10 -3.23 5.96
C GLY A 306 -18.67 -3.60 6.38
N VAL A 307 -18.11 -4.66 5.77
CA VAL A 307 -16.73 -5.10 6.01
C VAL A 307 -15.72 -4.05 5.54
N THR A 308 -15.93 -3.42 4.38
CA THR A 308 -15.07 -2.35 3.86
C THR A 308 -15.13 -1.09 4.73
N VAL A 309 -16.31 -0.72 5.25
CA VAL A 309 -16.44 0.39 6.21
C VAL A 309 -15.65 0.08 7.48
N ALA A 310 -15.83 -1.11 8.06
CA ALA A 310 -15.12 -1.50 9.27
C ALA A 310 -13.59 -1.53 9.06
N TRP A 311 -13.14 -2.07 7.93
CA TRP A 311 -11.73 -2.08 7.53
C TRP A 311 -11.16 -0.67 7.37
N GLY A 312 -11.86 0.23 6.66
CA GLY A 312 -11.41 1.61 6.45
C GLY A 312 -11.33 2.40 7.75
N VAL A 313 -12.37 2.31 8.59
CA VAL A 313 -12.38 2.96 9.91
C VAL A 313 -11.25 2.43 10.80
N ALA A 314 -11.02 1.12 10.82
CA ALA A 314 -9.94 0.53 11.60
C ALA A 314 -8.57 1.07 11.19
N PHE A 315 -8.26 1.10 9.89
CA PHE A 315 -6.97 1.63 9.43
C PHE A 315 -6.82 3.15 9.61
N VAL A 316 -7.89 3.93 9.42
CA VAL A 316 -7.85 5.38 9.68
C VAL A 316 -7.58 5.65 11.17
N VAL A 317 -8.29 4.97 12.07
CA VAL A 317 -8.07 5.11 13.52
C VAL A 317 -6.66 4.66 13.91
N CYS A 318 -6.19 3.52 13.37
CA CYS A 318 -4.82 3.07 13.58
C CYS A 318 -3.80 4.11 13.07
N GLY A 319 -3.98 4.68 11.88
CA GLY A 319 -3.07 5.68 11.32
C GLY A 319 -3.02 6.98 12.13
N ILE A 320 -4.17 7.44 12.65
CA ILE A 320 -4.22 8.65 13.50
C ILE A 320 -3.52 8.40 14.83
N PHE A 321 -3.79 7.26 15.47
CA PHE A 321 -3.33 6.94 16.82
C PHE A 321 -2.16 5.95 16.86
N GLN A 322 -1.37 5.85 15.79
CA GLN A 322 -0.26 4.90 15.71
C GLN A 322 0.87 5.20 16.69
N CYS A 323 0.99 6.44 17.16
CA CYS A 323 1.99 6.87 18.15
C CYS A 323 1.34 7.51 19.37
N ARG A 324 1.98 7.35 20.53
CA ARG A 324 1.62 8.00 21.79
C ARG A 324 2.84 8.73 22.37
N PRO A 325 2.83 10.08 22.44
CA PRO A 325 1.83 11.00 21.85
C PRO A 325 1.83 10.97 20.31
N ILE A 326 0.78 11.49 19.66
CA ILE A 326 0.68 11.52 18.18
C ILE A 326 1.88 12.28 17.58
N SER A 327 2.32 13.34 18.25
CA SER A 327 3.48 14.13 17.82
C SER A 327 4.78 13.34 17.73
N PHE A 328 4.88 12.24 18.47
CA PHE A 328 6.03 11.37 18.42
C PHE A 328 6.29 10.80 17.02
N PHE A 329 5.26 10.68 16.17
CA PHE A 329 5.46 10.21 14.78
C PHE A 329 6.46 11.07 14.00
N TRP A 330 6.47 12.38 14.20
CA TRP A 330 7.36 13.28 13.46
C TRP A 330 8.50 13.85 14.30
N THR A 331 8.54 13.57 15.61
CA THR A 331 9.66 13.97 16.46
C THR A 331 10.59 12.81 16.82
N HIS A 332 10.21 11.55 16.61
CA HIS A 332 11.05 10.39 17.00
C HIS A 332 12.38 10.28 16.24
N TRP A 333 12.51 10.92 15.06
CA TRP A 333 13.67 10.76 14.19
C TRP A 333 14.96 11.27 14.82
N ASP A 334 14.91 12.23 15.75
CA ASP A 334 16.08 12.82 16.40
C ASP A 334 16.60 11.99 17.59
N GLY A 335 15.80 11.05 18.09
CA GLY A 335 16.11 10.24 19.27
C GLY A 335 16.10 11.00 20.60
N LEU A 336 15.65 12.26 20.62
CA LEU A 336 15.61 13.11 21.82
C LEU A 336 14.27 13.08 22.52
N HIS A 337 13.21 12.69 21.79
CA HIS A 337 11.85 12.65 22.31
C HIS A 337 11.53 11.24 22.84
N GLU A 338 10.72 11.18 23.90
CA GLU A 338 10.19 9.92 24.42
C GLU A 338 8.76 9.68 23.91
N GLY A 339 8.48 8.43 23.55
CA GLY A 339 7.18 8.00 23.10
C GLY A 339 7.21 6.57 22.59
N HIS A 340 6.04 6.06 22.23
CA HIS A 340 5.91 4.72 21.68
C HIS A 340 5.00 4.73 20.45
N CYS A 341 5.46 4.11 19.37
CA CYS A 341 4.68 3.88 18.16
C CYS A 341 4.42 2.38 17.99
N VAL A 342 3.29 2.05 17.36
CA VAL A 342 3.07 0.72 16.80
C VAL A 342 4.06 0.53 15.64
N GLU A 343 4.55 -0.71 15.46
CA GLU A 343 5.48 -1.06 14.39
C GLU A 343 4.97 -0.56 13.01
N PRO A 344 5.62 0.44 12.39
CA PRO A 344 5.11 1.08 11.17
C PRO A 344 4.99 0.09 10.00
N ASN A 345 5.94 -0.84 9.91
CA ASN A 345 5.95 -1.89 8.90
C ASN A 345 4.76 -2.83 9.04
N ALA A 346 4.37 -3.16 10.27
CA ALA A 346 3.22 -4.02 10.54
C ALA A 346 1.92 -3.38 10.05
N ILE A 347 1.72 -2.08 10.31
CA ILE A 347 0.55 -1.34 9.83
C ILE A 347 0.56 -1.26 8.30
N ALA A 348 1.69 -0.85 7.72
CA ALA A 348 1.82 -0.63 6.27
C ALA A 348 1.61 -1.92 5.46
N TRP A 349 2.26 -3.03 5.84
CA TRP A 349 2.13 -4.31 5.15
C TRP A 349 0.74 -4.92 5.33
N SER A 350 0.17 -4.85 6.54
CA SER A 350 -1.19 -5.32 6.79
C SER A 350 -2.21 -4.55 5.94
N ASN A 351 -2.07 -3.23 5.83
CA ASN A 351 -2.92 -2.42 4.98
C ASN A 351 -2.74 -2.80 3.50
N ALA A 352 -1.50 -2.87 3.00
CA ALA A 352 -1.23 -3.16 1.60
C ALA A 352 -1.76 -4.54 1.17
N ILE A 353 -1.51 -5.59 1.95
CA ILE A 353 -1.98 -6.95 1.66
C ILE A 353 -3.51 -7.03 1.68
N THR A 354 -4.14 -6.48 2.73
CA THR A 354 -5.61 -6.50 2.81
C THR A 354 -6.25 -5.65 1.71
N ASN A 355 -5.68 -4.51 1.36
CA ASN A 355 -6.15 -3.65 0.27
C ASN A 355 -6.14 -4.37 -1.08
N ILE A 356 -5.05 -5.10 -1.41
CA ILE A 356 -4.98 -5.95 -2.61
C ILE A 356 -6.05 -7.05 -2.56
N ALA A 357 -6.27 -7.68 -1.40
CA ALA A 357 -7.30 -8.69 -1.25
C ALA A 357 -8.71 -8.13 -1.51
N PHE A 358 -9.00 -6.91 -1.06
CA PHE A 358 -10.26 -6.22 -1.37
C PHE A 358 -10.38 -5.90 -2.87
N ASP A 359 -9.30 -5.48 -3.54
CA ASP A 359 -9.32 -5.24 -4.98
C ASP A 359 -9.71 -6.49 -5.76
N LEU A 360 -9.05 -7.62 -5.47
CA LEU A 360 -9.34 -8.91 -6.08
C LEU A 360 -10.76 -9.39 -5.77
N TRP A 361 -11.22 -9.23 -4.53
CA TRP A 361 -12.57 -9.61 -4.12
C TRP A 361 -13.64 -8.81 -4.87
N ILE A 362 -13.49 -7.49 -4.92
CA ILE A 362 -14.44 -6.59 -5.60
C ILE A 362 -14.45 -6.90 -7.11
N LEU A 363 -13.30 -7.18 -7.72
CA LEU A 363 -13.21 -7.61 -9.13
C LEU A 363 -13.88 -8.97 -9.40
N ALA A 364 -13.82 -9.90 -8.45
CA ALA A 364 -14.39 -11.24 -8.62
C ALA A 364 -15.93 -11.25 -8.64
N ILE A 365 -16.58 -10.34 -7.92
CA ILE A 365 -18.05 -10.26 -7.82
C ILE A 365 -18.74 -10.15 -9.20
N PRO A 366 -18.44 -9.14 -10.04
CA PRO A 366 -19.07 -9.02 -11.36
C PRO A 366 -18.68 -10.16 -12.31
N LEU A 367 -17.45 -10.68 -12.23
CA LEU A 367 -16.98 -11.82 -13.03
C LEU A 367 -17.81 -13.08 -12.79
N SER A 368 -18.19 -13.34 -11.54
CA SER A 368 -19.06 -14.48 -11.21
C SER A 368 -20.41 -14.42 -11.92
N GLN A 369 -20.95 -13.21 -12.14
CA GLN A 369 -22.24 -13.00 -12.80
C GLN A 369 -22.14 -13.04 -14.33
N LEU A 370 -20.98 -12.69 -14.89
CA LEU A 370 -20.76 -12.66 -16.33
C LEU A 370 -20.71 -14.04 -16.98
N ARG A 371 -20.32 -15.09 -16.22
CA ARG A 371 -20.22 -16.46 -16.75
C ARG A 371 -21.58 -17.03 -17.22
N GLY A 372 -22.69 -16.52 -16.69
CA GLY A 372 -24.03 -17.02 -17.00
C GLY A 372 -24.88 -16.13 -17.92
N LEU A 373 -24.39 -14.95 -18.34
CA LEU A 373 -25.23 -13.92 -18.96
C LEU A 373 -24.83 -13.62 -20.42
N GLN A 374 -25.70 -13.97 -21.37
CA GLN A 374 -25.54 -13.65 -22.80
C GLN A 374 -25.76 -12.15 -23.06
N LEU A 375 -24.74 -11.33 -22.79
CA LEU A 375 -24.74 -9.90 -23.09
C LEU A 375 -24.33 -9.61 -24.53
N HIS A 376 -25.05 -8.69 -25.18
CA HIS A 376 -24.67 -8.11 -26.46
C HIS A 376 -23.25 -7.51 -26.40
N TRP A 377 -22.47 -7.63 -27.48
CA TRP A 377 -21.02 -7.35 -27.52
C TRP A 377 -20.63 -5.96 -26.97
N LYS A 378 -21.45 -4.93 -27.22
CA LYS A 378 -21.23 -3.56 -26.70
C LYS A 378 -21.31 -3.45 -25.18
N LYS A 379 -22.15 -4.25 -24.53
CA LYS A 379 -22.23 -4.33 -23.06
C LYS A 379 -21.06 -5.14 -22.50
N LYS A 380 -20.67 -6.21 -23.21
CA LYS A 380 -19.49 -7.01 -22.90
C LYS A 380 -18.20 -6.19 -22.94
N ALA A 381 -18.04 -5.30 -23.93
CA ALA A 381 -16.87 -4.43 -24.07
C ALA A 381 -16.71 -3.44 -22.89
N GLY A 382 -17.80 -2.83 -22.41
CA GLY A 382 -17.74 -1.92 -21.27
C GLY A 382 -17.32 -2.60 -19.97
N VAL A 383 -17.86 -3.78 -19.75
CA VAL A 383 -17.51 -4.61 -18.61
C VAL A 383 -16.06 -5.08 -18.70
N ALA A 384 -15.58 -5.42 -19.90
CA ALA A 384 -14.17 -5.76 -20.14
C ALA A 384 -13.24 -4.58 -19.80
N ILE A 385 -13.56 -3.35 -20.21
CA ILE A 385 -12.76 -2.15 -19.89
C ILE A 385 -12.68 -1.93 -18.37
N MET A 386 -13.81 -2.02 -17.67
CA MET A 386 -13.84 -1.91 -16.21
C MET A 386 -12.98 -2.99 -15.54
N PHE A 387 -13.02 -4.21 -16.06
CA PHE A 387 -12.22 -5.33 -15.56
C PHE A 387 -10.72 -5.13 -15.80
N CYS A 388 -10.32 -4.72 -17.01
CA CYS A 388 -8.93 -4.42 -17.33
C CYS A 388 -8.36 -3.33 -16.42
N LEU A 389 -9.13 -2.26 -16.17
CA LEU A 389 -8.68 -1.18 -15.31
C LEU A 389 -8.65 -1.56 -13.83
N GLY A 390 -9.64 -2.31 -13.34
CA GLY A 390 -9.56 -2.83 -11.98
C GLY A 390 -8.36 -3.77 -11.78
N THR A 391 -8.05 -4.60 -12.79
CA THR A 391 -6.85 -5.46 -12.77
C THR A 391 -5.57 -4.60 -12.77
N PHE A 392 -5.54 -3.54 -13.56
CA PHE A 392 -4.42 -2.60 -13.59
C PHE A 392 -4.23 -1.88 -12.25
N VAL A 393 -5.31 -1.43 -11.59
CA VAL A 393 -5.24 -0.86 -10.23
C VAL A 393 -4.66 -1.89 -9.25
N THR A 394 -5.06 -3.16 -9.36
CA THR A 394 -4.51 -4.23 -8.50
C THR A 394 -3.00 -4.41 -8.72
N VAL A 395 -2.52 -4.34 -9.96
CA VAL A 395 -1.08 -4.39 -10.26
C VAL A 395 -0.35 -3.20 -9.62
N VAL A 396 -0.92 -2.01 -9.69
CA VAL A 396 -0.37 -0.82 -9.01
C VAL A 396 -0.31 -1.02 -7.49
N SER A 397 -1.34 -1.61 -6.88
CA SER A 397 -1.35 -1.96 -5.46
C SER A 397 -0.22 -2.94 -5.09
N ILE A 398 0.12 -3.88 -5.97
CA ILE A 398 1.26 -4.81 -5.78
C ILE A 398 2.60 -4.07 -5.88
N LEU A 399 2.77 -3.16 -6.86
CA LEU A 399 3.97 -2.35 -7.01
C LEU A 399 4.19 -1.44 -5.79
N ARG A 400 3.09 -0.89 -5.23
CA ARG A 400 3.12 -0.15 -3.96
C ARG A 400 3.62 -1.04 -2.80
N LEU A 401 3.12 -2.27 -2.68
CA LEU A 401 3.60 -3.20 -1.66
C LEU A 401 5.11 -3.48 -1.80
N GLN A 402 5.60 -3.68 -3.03
CA GLN A 402 7.03 -3.87 -3.27
C GLN A 402 7.85 -2.64 -2.84
N ALA A 403 7.37 -1.42 -3.13
CA ALA A 403 8.00 -0.19 -2.68
C ALA A 403 8.02 -0.08 -1.15
N LEU A 404 6.94 -0.48 -0.47
CA LEU A 404 6.86 -0.53 0.99
C LEU A 404 7.82 -1.55 1.62
N VAL A 405 7.99 -2.72 1.00
CA VAL A 405 8.94 -3.74 1.49
C VAL A 405 10.37 -3.24 1.36
N TYR A 406 10.70 -2.58 0.25
CA TYR A 406 12.02 -1.96 0.07
C TYR A 406 12.26 -0.78 1.04
N PHE A 407 11.22 0.02 1.29
CA PHE A 407 11.26 1.10 2.26
C PHE A 407 11.50 0.60 3.69
N ALA A 408 11.02 -0.58 4.06
CA ALA A 408 11.23 -1.14 5.39
C ALA A 408 12.71 -1.48 5.69
N SER A 409 13.54 -1.69 4.66
CA SER A 409 14.94 -2.11 4.82
C SER A 409 15.96 -0.98 4.74
N THR A 410 15.53 0.28 4.58
CA THR A 410 16.41 1.42 4.32
C THR A 410 16.35 2.48 5.40
N THR A 411 17.49 3.12 5.66
CA THR A 411 17.65 4.21 6.62
C THR A 411 17.35 5.59 6.02
N ASN A 412 17.29 5.69 4.70
CA ASN A 412 17.01 6.95 4.01
C ASN A 412 15.51 7.08 3.72
N ILE A 413 14.79 7.57 4.73
CA ILE A 413 13.33 7.63 4.72
C ILE A 413 12.82 8.55 3.60
N THR A 414 13.36 9.77 3.48
CA THR A 414 12.86 10.79 2.53
C THR A 414 13.13 10.43 1.07
N TRP A 415 14.22 9.71 0.77
CA TRP A 415 14.51 9.27 -0.60
C TRP A 415 13.64 8.10 -1.04
N ASN A 416 13.45 7.10 -0.18
CA ASN A 416 12.77 5.85 -0.53
C ASN A 416 11.25 5.92 -0.36
N PHE A 417 10.77 6.81 0.52
CA PHE A 417 9.34 7.06 0.63
C PHE A 417 8.74 7.66 -0.67
N TYR A 418 9.56 8.30 -1.50
CA TYR A 418 9.19 8.79 -2.83
C TYR A 418 8.42 7.73 -3.64
N ASP A 419 8.95 6.52 -3.74
CA ASP A 419 8.37 5.46 -4.56
C ASP A 419 7.03 4.98 -4.00
N THR A 420 6.91 4.91 -2.67
CA THR A 420 5.65 4.61 -1.99
C THR A 420 4.59 5.69 -2.24
N SER A 421 4.97 6.97 -2.14
CA SER A 421 4.05 8.09 -2.40
C SER A 421 3.59 8.14 -3.86
N ARG A 422 4.52 7.92 -4.80
CA ARG A 422 4.24 7.85 -6.24
C ARG A 422 3.21 6.77 -6.55
N TRP A 423 3.45 5.52 -6.11
CA TRP A 423 2.51 4.43 -6.37
C TRP A 423 1.18 4.61 -5.65
N SER A 424 1.17 5.15 -4.44
CA SER A 424 -0.08 5.45 -3.71
C SER A 424 -0.93 6.49 -4.46
N THR A 425 -0.29 7.54 -5.00
CA THR A 425 -0.99 8.56 -5.79
C THR A 425 -1.58 7.96 -7.07
N VAL A 426 -0.79 7.15 -7.79
CA VAL A 426 -1.25 6.44 -8.99
C VAL A 426 -2.43 5.53 -8.67
N GLU A 427 -2.36 4.77 -7.58
CA GLU A 427 -3.41 3.86 -7.13
C GLU A 427 -4.74 4.58 -6.88
N ILE A 428 -4.73 5.65 -6.07
CA ILE A 428 -5.93 6.40 -5.72
C ILE A 428 -6.54 7.06 -6.96
N CYS A 429 -5.73 7.74 -7.78
CA CYS A 429 -6.22 8.42 -8.97
C CYS A 429 -6.82 7.44 -9.98
N LEU A 430 -6.16 6.30 -10.23
CA LEU A 430 -6.70 5.26 -11.12
C LEU A 430 -7.94 4.59 -10.54
N GLY A 431 -8.01 4.41 -9.21
CA GLY A 431 -9.19 3.92 -8.52
C GLY A 431 -10.40 4.83 -8.77
N ILE A 432 -10.24 6.15 -8.57
CA ILE A 432 -11.30 7.13 -8.85
C ILE A 432 -11.67 7.14 -10.34
N VAL A 433 -10.70 7.14 -11.26
CA VAL A 433 -10.99 7.06 -12.70
C VAL A 433 -11.78 5.78 -13.03
N CYS A 434 -11.37 4.64 -12.48
CA CYS A 434 -12.03 3.34 -12.66
C CYS A 434 -13.50 3.38 -12.22
N THR A 435 -13.80 4.03 -11.09
CA THR A 435 -15.19 4.18 -10.60
C THR A 435 -16.06 5.09 -11.48
N CYS A 436 -15.46 6.01 -12.25
CA CYS A 436 -16.19 6.97 -13.07
C CYS A 436 -16.62 6.38 -14.42
N LEU A 437 -15.82 5.46 -14.98
CA LEU A 437 -16.03 4.82 -16.28
C LEU A 437 -17.39 4.16 -16.54
N PRO A 438 -18.02 3.46 -15.57
CA PRO A 438 -19.27 2.78 -15.84
C PRO A 438 -20.36 3.78 -16.20
N THR A 439 -20.37 4.91 -15.50
CA THR A 439 -21.24 6.04 -15.78
C THR A 439 -20.83 6.71 -17.08
N THR A 440 -19.53 7.00 -17.28
CA THR A 440 -19.00 7.60 -18.53
C THR A 440 -19.43 6.83 -19.79
N ARG A 441 -19.44 5.49 -19.73
CA ARG A 441 -19.92 4.62 -20.80
C ARG A 441 -21.40 4.84 -21.12
N LEU A 442 -22.26 4.99 -20.10
CA LEU A 442 -23.68 5.29 -20.30
C LEU A 442 -23.86 6.65 -20.99
N LEU A 443 -22.94 7.60 -20.77
CA LEU A 443 -22.95 8.91 -21.42
C LEU A 443 -22.61 8.80 -22.90
N LEU A 444 -21.52 8.09 -23.23
CA LEU A 444 -21.03 7.95 -24.59
C LEU A 444 -22.07 7.31 -25.52
N VAL A 445 -22.80 6.30 -25.02
CA VAL A 445 -23.88 5.65 -25.79
C VAL A 445 -25.06 6.60 -26.06
N ARG A 446 -25.32 7.57 -25.18
CA ARG A 446 -26.45 8.51 -25.30
C ARG A 446 -26.10 9.77 -26.10
N LEU A 447 -24.87 10.26 -26.00
CA LEU A 447 -24.36 11.41 -26.74
C LEU A 447 -24.04 11.08 -28.20
N PHE A 448 -23.57 9.86 -28.48
CA PHE A 448 -23.27 9.38 -29.83
C PHE A 448 -24.13 8.16 -30.16
N PRO A 449 -25.41 8.35 -30.54
CA PRO A 449 -26.30 7.25 -30.92
C PRO A 449 -25.76 6.44 -32.11
N SER A 450 -24.90 7.04 -32.94
CA SER A 450 -24.11 6.37 -33.99
C SER A 450 -23.18 5.27 -33.42
N LEU A 451 -22.50 5.52 -32.29
CA LEU A 451 -21.73 4.51 -31.55
C LEU A 451 -22.67 3.56 -30.75
N GLY A 452 -23.87 4.03 -30.43
CA GLY A 452 -24.95 3.29 -29.77
C GLY A 452 -25.54 2.16 -30.61
N GLY A 453 -25.56 2.23 -31.94
CA GLY A 453 -26.13 1.16 -32.77
C GLY A 453 -27.66 1.12 -32.67
N THR A 454 -28.25 1.23 -33.83
CA THR A 454 -29.66 1.07 -34.12
C THR A 454 -30.18 -0.28 -33.60
N SER A 455 -30.76 -0.28 -32.40
CA SER A 455 -31.85 -1.20 -32.09
C SER A 455 -33.02 -0.35 -31.64
N GLN A 456 -33.68 0.22 -32.65
CA GLN A 456 -35.00 0.80 -32.53
C GLN A 456 -35.98 -0.34 -32.20
N ARG A 457 -36.08 -0.75 -30.94
CA ARG A 457 -37.29 -1.42 -30.47
C ARG A 457 -38.37 -0.35 -30.40
N ARG A 458 -39.36 -0.48 -31.28
CA ARG A 458 -40.61 0.28 -31.26
C ARG A 458 -41.11 0.40 -29.81
N PRO A 459 -41.55 1.59 -29.35
CA PRO A 459 -42.23 1.67 -28.07
C PRO A 459 -43.52 0.88 -28.19
N SER A 460 -43.60 -0.27 -27.53
CA SER A 460 -44.88 -0.87 -27.21
C SER A 460 -45.54 0.09 -26.22
N THR A 461 -46.56 0.79 -26.69
CA THR A 461 -47.51 1.53 -25.89
C THR A 461 -48.06 0.60 -24.81
N TYR A 462 -47.52 0.70 -23.60
CA TYR A 462 -48.21 0.19 -22.43
C TYR A 462 -49.35 1.16 -22.15
N HIS A 463 -50.56 0.77 -22.55
CA HIS A 463 -51.77 1.36 -21.99
C HIS A 463 -51.74 1.08 -20.49
N PHE A 464 -51.48 2.13 -19.71
CA PHE A 464 -51.82 2.17 -18.29
C PHE A 464 -53.34 2.35 -18.24
N GLN A 465 -54.06 1.26 -18.05
CA GLN A 465 -55.49 1.28 -17.83
C GLN A 465 -55.68 1.34 -16.31
N ASP A 466 -56.21 2.46 -15.85
CA ASP A 466 -56.48 2.74 -14.45
C ASP A 466 -57.30 1.62 -13.80
N ILE A 467 -56.80 1.08 -12.69
CA ILE A 467 -57.57 0.22 -11.79
C ILE A 467 -58.40 1.18 -10.91
N GLU A 468 -59.57 1.55 -11.42
CA GLU A 468 -60.63 2.15 -10.60
C GLU A 468 -61.21 1.06 -9.69
N ALA A 469 -61.33 1.38 -8.41
CA ALA A 469 -61.75 0.47 -7.36
C ALA A 469 -63.20 0.00 -7.52
N ASP A 470 -63.38 -1.31 -7.42
CA ASP A 470 -64.65 -2.02 -7.36
C ASP A 470 -65.43 -1.67 -6.07
N ARG A 471 -66.63 -1.10 -6.21
CA ARG A 471 -67.68 -1.18 -5.18
C ARG A 471 -69.08 -1.10 -5.82
N HIS A 472 -69.81 -2.21 -5.68
CA HIS A 472 -71.25 -2.44 -5.89
C HIS A 472 -71.70 -3.15 -7.18
N GLY A 473 -71.80 -4.48 -7.09
CA GLY A 473 -73.09 -5.14 -6.92
C GLY A 473 -73.97 -5.39 -8.16
N GLY A 474 -74.02 -6.66 -8.58
CA GLY A 474 -75.28 -7.29 -9.00
C GLY A 474 -75.39 -7.80 -10.43
N HIS A 475 -75.90 -9.04 -10.52
CA HIS A 475 -76.65 -9.66 -11.62
C HIS A 475 -75.93 -10.43 -12.75
N LYS A 476 -76.10 -11.76 -12.64
CA LYS A 476 -76.48 -12.79 -13.63
C LYS A 476 -76.06 -12.62 -15.11
N GLY A 477 -75.45 -13.68 -15.64
CA GLY A 477 -75.55 -14.04 -17.05
C GLY A 477 -74.31 -14.78 -17.56
N GLY A 478 -74.39 -16.11 -17.63
CA GLY A 478 -73.33 -16.91 -18.27
C GLY A 478 -73.36 -16.78 -19.78
N VAL A 479 -72.20 -16.92 -20.42
CA VAL A 479 -72.03 -17.46 -21.78
C VAL A 479 -70.60 -18.04 -21.88
N VAL A 480 -70.53 -19.11 -22.65
CA VAL A 480 -69.50 -20.13 -22.83
C VAL A 480 -68.71 -19.84 -24.13
N VAL A 481 -67.40 -20.20 -24.18
CA VAL A 481 -66.57 -20.51 -25.39
C VAL A 481 -66.19 -19.29 -26.27
N ALA A 482 -65.04 -19.17 -26.97
CA ALA A 482 -63.97 -20.07 -27.45
C ALA A 482 -62.65 -19.28 -27.58
N ALA A 483 -61.54 -20.03 -27.48
CA ALA A 483 -60.26 -19.65 -28.07
C ALA A 483 -60.34 -19.59 -29.61
N ARG A 484 -59.68 -18.61 -30.23
CA ARG A 484 -59.40 -18.63 -31.67
C ARG A 484 -57.92 -18.34 -31.91
N SER A 485 -57.23 -19.38 -32.35
CA SER A 485 -55.97 -19.29 -33.08
C SER A 485 -56.24 -18.74 -34.48
N SER A 486 -55.38 -17.86 -34.97
CA SER A 486 -55.25 -17.61 -36.42
C SER A 486 -53.77 -17.42 -36.78
N THR A 487 -53.25 -18.45 -37.42
CA THR A 487 -52.16 -18.46 -38.42
C THR A 487 -52.51 -17.62 -39.66
N SER A 488 -51.52 -17.45 -40.56
CA SER A 488 -51.56 -16.97 -41.97
C SER A 488 -51.03 -15.53 -42.12
N GLU A 489 -49.81 -15.30 -42.62
CA GLU A 489 -49.22 -15.46 -43.98
C GLU A 489 -49.25 -14.15 -44.79
N ARG A 490 -48.08 -13.85 -45.40
CA ARG A 490 -47.81 -12.99 -46.60
C ARG A 490 -48.11 -11.49 -46.44
N GLU A 491 -47.33 -10.59 -47.04
CA GLU A 491 -46.43 -10.66 -48.21
C GLU A 491 -44.99 -10.23 -47.92
#